data_AF-A0A847EDG8-F1
#
_entry.id   AF-A0A847EDG8-F1
#
_cell.length_a   1.000
_cell.length_b   1.000
_cell.length_c   1.000
_cell.angle_alpha   90.00
_cell.angle_beta   90.00
_cell.angle_gamma   90.00
#
_symmetry.space_group_name_H-M   'P 1'
#
loop_
_entity.id
_entity.type
_entity.pdbx_description
1 polymer ?
#
loop_
_entity_poly.entity_id
_entity_poly.type
_entity_poly.pdbx_seq_one_letter_code
_entity_poly.pdbx_strand_id
1 'polypeptide(L)'
;MSIPKPTSFTGKGSIILGSHNEIGGRPSALTKIGDTWFMSHYVSKPQKSMIEALNTGKGGLALYDLDATLTDFGLTLADVATENLSETLKFLKSLFEYEMFLIQKNIFVSQQSVDELAKLRSKAVSANGPKALIDFLDTMTATFEQYEAVKR
;
A
#
# COMPACT_ATOMS: atom_id res chain seq x y z
N MET A 1 18.42 -10.81 -36.18
CA MET A 1 19.13 -10.32 -34.98
C MET A 1 18.30 -10.68 -33.78
N SER A 2 18.83 -11.49 -32.85
CA SER A 2 18.10 -11.94 -31.67
C SER A 2 18.02 -10.81 -30.64
N ILE A 3 16.81 -10.49 -30.20
CA ILE A 3 16.57 -9.61 -29.05
C ILE A 3 17.26 -10.26 -27.84
N PRO A 4 18.14 -9.56 -27.09
CA PRO A 4 18.78 -10.15 -25.93
C PRO A 4 17.71 -10.58 -24.92
N LYS A 5 17.75 -11.84 -24.48
CA LYS A 5 16.89 -12.32 -23.39
C LYS A 5 17.20 -11.52 -22.12
N PRO A 6 16.18 -11.10 -21.36
CA PRO A 6 16.42 -10.39 -20.10
C PRO A 6 17.26 -11.26 -19.16
N THR A 7 18.40 -10.73 -18.73
CA THR A 7 19.28 -11.33 -17.73
C THR A 7 18.77 -10.97 -16.33
N SER A 8 18.25 -11.94 -15.59
CA SER A 8 17.95 -11.83 -14.16
C SER A 8 19.20 -12.14 -13.32
N PHE A 9 19.51 -11.26 -12.36
CA PHE A 9 20.61 -11.44 -11.42
C PHE A 9 20.05 -11.95 -10.08
N THR A 10 20.40 -13.16 -9.67
CA THR A 10 20.06 -13.71 -8.34
C THR A 10 21.29 -13.64 -7.43
N GLY A 11 21.37 -12.60 -6.60
CA GLY A 11 22.35 -12.51 -5.52
C GLY A 11 21.88 -13.26 -4.27
N LYS A 12 22.82 -13.64 -3.40
CA LYS A 12 22.58 -14.28 -2.08
C LYS A 12 21.80 -13.35 -1.14
N GLY A 13 20.47 -13.28 -1.30
CA GLY A 13 19.57 -12.56 -0.39
C GLY A 13 18.51 -11.68 -1.05
N SER A 14 18.16 -11.89 -2.32
CA SER A 14 17.04 -11.16 -2.93
C SER A 14 16.23 -12.12 -3.79
N ILE A 15 15.03 -12.48 -3.31
CA ILE A 15 14.05 -13.26 -4.06
C ILE A 15 13.24 -12.28 -4.89
N ILE A 16 13.24 -12.45 -6.21
CA ILE A 16 12.29 -11.80 -7.12
C ILE A 16 11.29 -12.89 -7.51
N LEU A 17 10.07 -12.82 -6.99
CA LEU A 17 8.95 -13.66 -7.45
C LEU A 17 7.76 -12.75 -7.70
N GLY A 18 7.39 -12.63 -8.98
CA GLY A 18 6.09 -12.11 -9.38
C GLY A 18 5.18 -13.28 -9.69
N SER A 19 4.03 -13.37 -9.04
CA SER A 19 2.93 -14.23 -9.49
C SER A 19 1.92 -13.38 -10.25
N HIS A 20 1.60 -13.83 -11.46
CA HIS A 20 0.52 -13.29 -12.28
C HIS A 20 -0.78 -13.96 -11.82
N ASN A 21 -1.73 -13.18 -11.32
CA ASN A 21 -3.05 -13.71 -10.96
C ASN A 21 -3.91 -13.67 -12.23
N GLU A 22 -4.40 -14.83 -12.69
CA GLU A 22 -5.13 -15.02 -13.96
C GLU A 22 -6.49 -14.29 -14.06
N ILE A 23 -6.89 -13.59 -13.00
CA ILE A 23 -8.11 -12.80 -12.92
C ILE A 23 -7.72 -11.32 -12.83
N GLY A 24 -7.34 -10.69 -13.95
CA GLY A 24 -7.36 -9.23 -14.04
C GLY A 24 -6.16 -8.42 -13.51
N GLY A 25 -4.99 -9.03 -13.31
CA GLY A 25 -3.75 -8.41 -13.80
C GLY A 25 -2.99 -7.38 -12.96
N ARG A 26 -2.77 -7.61 -11.66
CA ARG A 26 -1.55 -7.09 -10.98
C ARG A 26 -1.01 -8.09 -9.94
N PRO A 27 0.31 -8.33 -9.85
CA PRO A 27 0.89 -9.09 -8.75
C PRO A 27 0.62 -8.38 -7.42
N SER A 28 0.29 -9.15 -6.37
CA SER A 28 0.17 -8.59 -5.01
C SER A 28 1.45 -7.85 -4.64
N ALA A 29 1.32 -6.67 -4.03
CA ALA A 29 2.50 -5.91 -3.60
C ALA A 29 3.25 -6.60 -2.47
N LEU A 30 2.61 -7.50 -1.72
CA LEU A 30 3.22 -8.29 -0.67
C LEU A 30 3.27 -9.77 -1.04
N THR A 31 4.30 -10.45 -0.56
CA THR A 31 4.45 -11.90 -0.61
C THR A 31 4.88 -12.40 0.76
N LYS A 32 4.30 -13.51 1.21
CA LYS A 32 4.71 -14.22 2.43
C LYS A 32 5.34 -15.56 2.06
N ILE A 33 6.58 -15.81 2.54
CA ILE A 33 7.28 -17.09 2.36
C ILE A 33 7.69 -17.60 3.75
N GLY A 34 7.09 -18.72 4.18
CA GLY A 34 7.19 -19.17 5.57
C GLY A 34 6.68 -18.07 6.52
N ASP A 35 7.51 -17.70 7.50
CA ASP A 35 7.20 -16.65 8.48
C ASP A 35 7.72 -15.26 8.08
N THR A 36 8.21 -15.11 6.85
CA THR A 36 8.87 -13.88 6.39
C THR A 36 8.02 -13.14 5.37
N TRP A 37 8.00 -11.81 5.48
CA TRP A 37 7.28 -10.91 4.58
C TRP A 37 8.23 -10.21 3.62
N PHE A 38 7.76 -10.02 2.38
CA PHE A 38 8.47 -9.37 1.30
C PHE A 38 7.53 -8.43 0.57
N MET A 39 8.08 -7.32 0.07
CA MET A 39 7.41 -6.46 -0.90
C MET A 39 7.80 -6.94 -2.31
N SER A 40 6.86 -7.49 -3.06
CA SER A 40 7.06 -8.19 -4.35
C SER A 40 7.53 -7.27 -5.47
N HIS A 41 7.07 -6.01 -5.48
CA HIS A 41 7.41 -5.02 -6.52
C HIS A 41 8.75 -4.33 -6.30
N TYR A 42 9.43 -4.61 -5.19
CA TYR A 42 10.71 -4.03 -4.84
C TYR A 42 11.72 -5.12 -4.53
N VAL A 43 13.01 -4.85 -4.77
CA VAL A 43 14.08 -5.69 -4.22
C VAL A 43 14.11 -5.45 -2.70
N SER A 44 13.25 -6.17 -1.98
CA SER A 44 13.05 -5.99 -0.55
C SER A 44 13.85 -7.02 0.25
N LYS A 45 14.38 -6.56 1.39
CA LYS A 45 14.95 -7.47 2.39
C LYS A 45 13.81 -8.24 3.06
N PRO A 46 14.05 -9.46 3.57
CA PRO A 46 13.09 -10.16 4.42
C PRO A 46 12.68 -9.29 5.60
N GLN A 47 11.38 -9.19 5.86
CA GLN A 47 10.82 -8.44 6.99
C GLN A 47 10.14 -9.39 7.98
N LYS A 48 10.11 -8.97 9.25
CA LYS A 48 9.53 -9.77 10.34
C LYS A 48 8.03 -9.58 10.45
N SER A 49 7.50 -8.48 9.92
CA SER A 49 6.07 -8.19 9.91
C SER A 49 5.61 -7.63 8.56
N MET A 50 4.31 -7.74 8.32
CA MET A 50 3.67 -7.18 7.14
C MET A 50 3.82 -5.64 7.10
N ILE A 51 3.69 -4.96 8.24
CA ILE A 51 3.79 -3.50 8.31
C ILE A 51 5.22 -3.02 8.00
N GLU A 52 6.25 -3.76 8.44
CA GLU A 52 7.63 -3.49 8.03
C GLU A 52 7.80 -3.66 6.51
N ALA A 53 7.22 -4.71 5.92
CA ALA A 53 7.26 -4.90 4.47
C ALA A 53 6.57 -3.77 3.72
N LEU A 54 5.38 -3.36 4.15
CA LEU A 54 4.64 -2.22 3.61
C LEU A 54 5.46 -0.92 3.67
N ASN A 55 6.26 -0.73 4.72
CA ASN A 55 7.06 0.48 4.92
C ASN A 55 8.41 0.50 4.15
N THR A 56 8.78 -0.58 3.45
CA THR A 56 10.11 -0.68 2.79
C THR A 56 10.20 -0.10 1.38
N GLY A 57 9.09 0.34 0.77
CA GLY A 57 9.08 0.88 -0.59
C GLY A 57 9.70 2.29 -0.69
N LYS A 58 10.82 2.45 -1.41
CA LYS A 58 11.30 3.78 -1.84
C LYS A 58 10.33 4.30 -2.92
N GLY A 59 9.46 5.21 -2.52
CA GLY A 59 8.32 5.65 -3.33
C GLY A 59 6.97 5.12 -2.84
N GLY A 60 6.94 4.34 -1.75
CA GLY A 60 5.70 3.90 -1.10
C GLY A 60 4.87 2.91 -1.92
N LEU A 61 4.12 2.07 -1.23
CA LEU A 61 2.89 1.53 -1.83
C LEU A 61 1.99 2.74 -2.14
N ALA A 62 1.38 2.82 -3.31
CA ALA A 62 0.38 3.87 -3.53
C ALA A 62 -0.89 3.53 -2.74
N LEU A 63 -1.68 4.54 -2.39
CA LEU A 63 -2.90 4.33 -1.60
C LEU A 63 -3.87 3.37 -2.28
N TYR A 64 -3.96 3.46 -3.61
CA TYR A 64 -4.83 2.60 -4.41
C TYR A 64 -4.39 1.13 -4.43
N ASP A 65 -3.14 0.81 -4.09
CA ASP A 65 -2.63 -0.56 -4.01
C ASP A 65 -2.82 -1.15 -2.59
N LEU A 66 -3.09 -0.34 -1.57
CA LEU A 66 -3.20 -0.77 -0.18
C LEU A 66 -4.37 -1.74 0.05
N ASP A 67 -5.56 -1.39 -0.42
CA ASP A 67 -6.76 -2.21 -0.23
C ASP A 67 -6.64 -3.58 -0.91
N ALA A 68 -6.17 -3.58 -2.16
CA ALA A 68 -5.94 -4.80 -2.93
C ALA A 68 -4.90 -5.70 -2.23
N THR A 69 -3.78 -5.10 -1.80
CA THR A 69 -2.72 -5.83 -1.11
C THR A 69 -3.21 -6.49 0.18
N LEU A 70 -4.02 -5.81 0.99
CA LEU A 70 -4.57 -6.41 2.22
C LEU A 70 -5.59 -7.51 1.89
N THR A 71 -6.43 -7.29 0.88
CA THR A 71 -7.47 -8.24 0.46
C THR A 71 -6.87 -9.56 -0.04
N ASP A 72 -5.72 -9.54 -0.71
CA ASP A 72 -5.02 -10.75 -1.17
C ASP A 72 -4.64 -11.70 -0.01
N PHE A 73 -4.49 -11.17 1.19
CA PHE A 73 -4.20 -11.95 2.41
C PHE A 73 -5.44 -12.18 3.28
N GLY A 74 -6.64 -11.79 2.80
CA GLY A 74 -7.88 -11.89 3.56
C GLY A 74 -7.91 -10.95 4.77
N LEU A 75 -7.17 -9.84 4.71
CA LEU A 75 -7.03 -8.87 5.80
C LEU A 75 -7.66 -7.53 5.43
N THR A 76 -7.98 -6.77 6.46
CA THR A 76 -8.38 -5.37 6.39
C THR A 76 -7.36 -4.49 7.11
N LEU A 77 -7.40 -3.18 6.88
CA LEU A 77 -6.55 -2.24 7.60
C LEU A 77 -6.84 -2.22 9.11
N ALA A 78 -8.07 -2.57 9.51
CA ALA A 78 -8.44 -2.72 10.91
C ALA A 78 -7.74 -3.92 11.58
N ASP A 79 -7.55 -5.03 10.86
CA ASP A 79 -6.83 -6.20 11.37
C ASP A 79 -5.37 -5.83 11.68
N VAL A 80 -4.72 -5.09 10.76
CA VAL A 80 -3.34 -4.60 10.94
C VAL A 80 -3.25 -3.62 12.12
N ALA A 81 -4.21 -2.71 12.22
CA ALA A 81 -4.26 -1.74 13.32
C ALA A 81 -4.55 -2.38 14.68
N THR A 82 -5.24 -3.51 14.72
CA THR A 82 -5.49 -4.28 15.95
C THR A 82 -4.22 -4.97 16.43
N GLU A 83 -3.39 -5.47 15.51
CA GLU A 83 -2.08 -6.03 15.84
C GLU A 83 -1.12 -4.95 16.35
N ASN A 84 -1.00 -3.84 15.63
CA ASN A 84 -0.13 -2.72 16.01
C ASN A 84 -0.63 -1.37 15.46
N LEU A 85 -1.47 -0.69 16.24
CA LEU A 85 -2.05 0.59 15.87
C LEU A 85 -0.99 1.66 15.59
N SER A 86 0.05 1.73 16.42
CA SER A 86 1.08 2.77 16.32
C SER A 86 1.86 2.69 15.02
N GLU A 87 2.32 1.49 14.65
CA GLU A 87 3.04 1.27 13.38
C GLU A 87 2.11 1.43 12.17
N THR A 88 0.84 1.01 12.29
CA THR A 88 -0.15 1.21 11.22
C THR A 88 -0.39 2.70 10.94
N LEU A 89 -0.56 3.52 11.99
CA LEU A 89 -0.73 4.96 11.83
C LEU A 89 0.52 5.65 11.27
N LYS A 90 1.73 5.22 11.67
CA LYS A 90 2.99 5.74 11.09
C LYS A 90 3.08 5.44 9.60
N PHE A 91 2.77 4.20 9.20
CA PHE A 91 2.74 3.80 7.80
C PHE A 91 1.73 4.63 7.00
N LEU A 92 0.50 4.79 7.49
CA LEU A 92 -0.54 5.61 6.83
C LEU A 92 -0.13 7.07 6.72
N LYS A 93 0.57 7.61 7.73
CA LYS A 93 1.11 8.97 7.67
C LYS A 93 2.18 9.10 6.57
N SER A 94 3.11 8.16 6.47
CA SER A 94 4.11 8.18 5.39
C SER A 94 3.49 8.03 4.00
N LEU A 95 2.45 7.19 3.89
CA LEU A 95 1.64 7.05 2.69
C LEU A 95 0.96 8.37 2.31
N PHE A 96 0.34 9.03 3.29
CA PHE A 96 -0.31 10.32 3.11
C PHE A 96 0.66 11.40 2.61
N GLU A 97 1.84 11.51 3.23
CA GLU A 97 2.88 12.46 2.84
C GLU A 97 3.36 12.24 1.40
N TYR A 98 3.46 10.98 0.97
CA TYR A 98 3.85 10.62 -0.39
C TYR A 98 2.78 11.01 -1.42
N GLU A 99 1.51 10.67 -1.18
CA GLU A 99 0.38 11.04 -2.05
C GLU A 99 0.25 12.58 -2.15
N MET A 100 0.40 13.28 -1.03
CA MET A 100 0.43 14.74 -0.98
C MET A 100 1.53 15.34 -1.87
N PHE A 101 2.72 14.76 -1.84
CA PHE A 101 3.82 15.17 -2.72
C PHE A 101 3.46 14.98 -4.21
N LEU A 102 2.84 13.86 -4.58
CA LEU A 102 2.40 13.60 -5.97
C LEU A 102 1.32 14.59 -6.44
N ILE A 103 0.34 14.91 -5.58
CA ILE A 103 -0.73 15.87 -5.85
C ILE A 103 -0.14 17.27 -6.12
N GLN A 104 0.81 17.72 -5.29
CA GLN A 104 1.49 19.01 -5.43
C GLN A 104 2.33 19.11 -6.71
N LYS A 105 2.86 17.99 -7.19
CA LYS A 105 3.61 17.93 -8.46
C LYS A 105 2.72 17.84 -9.70
N ASN A 106 1.38 17.87 -9.54
CA ASN A 106 0.40 17.68 -10.62
C ASN A 106 0.55 16.33 -11.35
N ILE A 107 1.09 15.31 -10.66
CA ILE A 107 1.36 14.00 -11.26
C ILE A 107 0.14 13.08 -11.14
N PHE A 108 -0.67 13.25 -10.09
CA PHE A 108 -1.81 12.37 -9.80
C PHE A 108 -3.08 13.18 -9.47
N VAL A 109 -4.23 12.69 -9.97
CA VAL A 109 -5.55 13.31 -9.78
C VAL A 109 -6.17 12.77 -8.50
N SER A 110 -6.65 13.68 -7.64
CA SER A 110 -7.04 13.44 -6.25
C SER A 110 -8.28 12.56 -6.04
N GLN A 111 -9.20 12.48 -7.02
CA GLN A 111 -10.46 11.75 -6.84
C GLN A 111 -10.25 10.25 -6.59
N GLN A 112 -9.31 9.61 -7.31
CA GLN A 112 -9.03 8.19 -7.08
C GLN A 112 -8.53 7.95 -5.65
N SER A 113 -7.66 8.80 -5.14
CA SER A 113 -7.17 8.70 -3.75
C SER A 113 -8.30 8.91 -2.74
N VAL A 114 -9.25 9.81 -3.00
CA VAL A 114 -10.45 9.99 -2.16
C VAL A 114 -11.33 8.73 -2.16
N ASP A 115 -11.59 8.16 -3.34
CA ASP A 115 -12.42 6.95 -3.47
C ASP A 115 -11.79 5.75 -2.75
N GLU A 116 -10.46 5.60 -2.83
CA GLU A 116 -9.73 4.53 -2.14
C GLU A 116 -9.70 4.72 -0.62
N LEU A 117 -9.59 5.97 -0.14
CA LEU A 117 -9.75 6.25 1.30
C LEU A 117 -11.16 5.90 1.78
N ALA A 118 -12.19 6.22 1.00
CA ALA A 118 -13.57 5.88 1.35
C ALA A 118 -13.77 4.35 1.47
N LYS A 119 -13.17 3.56 0.57
CA LYS A 119 -13.18 2.09 0.65
C LYS A 119 -12.47 1.57 1.90
N LEU A 120 -11.23 2.02 2.13
CA LEU A 120 -10.43 1.62 3.30
C LEU A 120 -11.17 1.95 4.60
N ARG A 121 -11.76 3.15 4.68
CA ARG A 121 -12.56 3.58 5.82
C ARG A 121 -13.81 2.72 6.00
N SER A 122 -14.58 2.48 4.95
CA SER A 122 -15.80 1.66 5.02
C SER A 122 -15.50 0.24 5.54
N LYS A 123 -14.40 -0.37 5.06
CA LYS A 123 -13.95 -1.68 5.55
C LYS A 123 -13.49 -1.61 7.00
N ALA A 124 -12.73 -0.59 7.39
CA ALA A 124 -12.28 -0.42 8.77
C ALA A 124 -13.45 -0.25 9.74
N VAL A 125 -14.49 0.52 9.39
CA VAL A 125 -15.71 0.67 10.18
C VAL A 125 -16.45 -0.67 10.29
N SER A 126 -16.63 -1.37 9.17
CA SER A 126 -17.34 -2.67 9.13
C SER A 126 -16.64 -3.75 9.97
N ALA A 127 -15.31 -3.67 10.07
CA ALA A 127 -14.48 -4.55 10.89
C ALA A 127 -14.36 -4.10 12.37
N ASN A 128 -15.11 -3.08 12.81
CA ASN A 128 -14.99 -2.48 14.15
C ASN A 128 -13.56 -2.03 14.48
N GLY A 129 -12.87 -1.44 13.49
CA GLY A 129 -11.50 -0.99 13.64
C GLY A 129 -11.32 0.09 14.71
N PRO A 130 -10.07 0.29 15.20
CA PRO A 130 -9.80 1.29 16.22
C PRO A 130 -10.24 2.69 15.81
N LYS A 131 -10.88 3.43 16.72
CA LYS A 131 -11.36 4.80 16.45
C LYS A 131 -10.26 5.71 15.87
N ALA A 132 -9.05 5.65 16.43
CA ALA A 132 -7.92 6.46 15.95
C ALA A 132 -7.53 6.18 14.49
N LEU A 133 -7.73 4.94 13.99
CA LEU A 133 -7.55 4.62 12.59
C LEU A 133 -8.61 5.32 11.73
N ILE A 134 -9.88 5.23 12.12
CA ILE A 134 -11.01 5.81 11.40
C ILE A 134 -10.86 7.35 11.36
N ASP A 135 -10.57 7.98 12.50
CA ASP A 135 -10.35 9.43 12.60
C ASP A 135 -9.18 9.90 11.70
N PHE A 136 -8.13 9.08 11.57
CA PHE A 136 -7.00 9.39 10.69
C PHE A 136 -7.38 9.30 9.21
N LEU A 137 -8.12 8.25 8.81
CA LEU A 137 -8.62 8.11 7.44
C LEU A 137 -9.58 9.27 7.07
N ASP A 138 -10.41 9.71 8.00
CA ASP A 138 -11.27 10.89 7.84
C ASP A 138 -10.45 12.18 7.62
N THR A 139 -9.37 12.35 8.38
CA THR A 139 -8.45 13.49 8.22
C THR A 139 -7.78 13.50 6.85
N MET A 140 -7.31 12.34 6.37
CA MET A 140 -6.71 12.21 5.04
C MET A 140 -7.71 12.57 3.94
N THR A 141 -8.95 12.07 4.06
CA THR A 141 -10.02 12.28 3.08
C THR A 141 -10.35 13.75 2.94
N ALA A 142 -10.64 14.42 4.07
CA ALA A 142 -10.95 15.84 4.10
C ALA A 142 -9.81 16.70 3.53
N THR A 143 -8.55 16.29 3.73
CA THR A 143 -7.41 17.00 3.16
C THR A 143 -7.36 16.86 1.65
N PHE A 144 -7.50 15.64 1.11
CA PHE A 144 -7.48 15.42 -0.35
C PHE A 144 -8.63 16.12 -1.08
N GLU A 145 -9.83 16.15 -0.49
CA GLU A 145 -10.99 16.87 -1.04
C GLU A 145 -10.72 18.38 -1.19
N GLN A 146 -10.01 19.01 -0.23
CA GLN A 146 -9.63 20.42 -0.33
C GLN A 146 -8.71 20.70 -1.53
N TYR A 147 -7.79 19.80 -1.84
CA TYR A 147 -6.89 19.95 -2.98
C TYR A 147 -7.59 19.77 -4.33
N GLU A 148 -8.64 18.94 -4.40
CA GLU A 148 -9.45 18.82 -5.61
C GLU A 148 -10.23 20.11 -5.90
N ALA A 149 -10.85 20.70 -4.87
CA ALA A 149 -11.66 21.91 -5.00
C ALA A 149 -10.86 23.13 -5.52
N VAL A 150 -9.54 23.17 -5.26
CA VAL A 150 -8.64 24.25 -5.71
C VAL A 150 -8.19 24.07 -7.18
N LYS A 151 -8.32 22.87 -7.76
CA LYS A 151 -7.89 22.58 -9.14
C LYS A 151 -9.01 22.70 -10.18
N ARG A 152 -10.27 22.87 -9.77
CA ARG A 152 -11.43 23.13 -10.65
C ARG A 152 -11.61 24.63 -10.85
#